data_AF-A0A8C7E371-F1
#
_entry.id   AF-A0A8C7E371-F1
#
_cell.length_a   1.000
_cell.length_b   1.000
_cell.length_c   1.000
_cell.angle_alpha   90.00
_cell.angle_beta   90.00
_cell.angle_gamma   90.00
#
_symmetry.space_group_name_H-M   'P 1'
#
loop_
_entity.id
_entity.type
_entity.pdbx_description
1 polymer ?
#
loop_
_entity_poly.entity_id
_entity_poly.type
_entity_poly.pdbx_seq_one_letter_code
_entity_poly.pdbx_strand_id
1 'polypeptide(L)'
;MDQIWLVVGFSEAVKSFQNDKSPKDLPYQSFATNNFYMTLNVTESSYSCPKDINDIAVLRVGSETKCVKDLWRPDCNGPLPGPGPYRVKFLAMNSTSVIKESKWSDPITLIQGKNPDKIVVQPRRRRIETSIIVTILSILSAILLAALIATFIYNYSNICDKPRSTNFPEMQDPTIVRYTTHQIYDQLPNRL
;
A
#
# COMPACT_ATOMS: atom_id res chain seq x y z
N MET A 1 -3.52 -39.45 17.12
CA MET A 1 -4.49 -38.37 16.92
C MET A 1 -4.88 -38.38 15.46
N ASP A 2 -6.17 -38.33 15.19
CA ASP A 2 -6.71 -38.38 13.83
C ASP A 2 -6.41 -37.07 13.12
N GLN A 3 -6.03 -37.16 11.85
CA GLN A 3 -5.77 -36.03 10.99
C GLN A 3 -6.94 -35.81 10.06
N ILE A 4 -7.35 -34.56 9.91
CA ILE A 4 -8.37 -34.14 8.97
C ILE A 4 -7.67 -33.60 7.74
N TRP A 5 -8.08 -34.12 6.59
CA TRP A 5 -7.60 -33.73 5.28
C TRP A 5 -8.74 -33.15 4.47
N LEU A 6 -8.43 -32.13 3.68
CA LEU A 6 -9.33 -31.63 2.64
C LEU A 6 -8.92 -32.26 1.30
N VAL A 7 -9.84 -33.03 0.72
CA VAL A 7 -9.72 -33.46 -0.67
C VAL A 7 -10.29 -32.36 -1.54
N VAL A 8 -9.53 -31.92 -2.53
CA VAL A 8 -9.95 -30.94 -3.52
C VAL A 8 -9.87 -31.58 -4.90
N GLY A 9 -10.93 -31.48 -5.69
CA GLY A 9 -10.99 -32.10 -7.00
C GLY A 9 -11.84 -31.35 -8.02
N PHE A 10 -11.63 -31.66 -9.30
CA PHE A 10 -12.53 -31.19 -10.35
C PHE A 10 -13.93 -31.81 -10.18
N SER A 11 -14.98 -31.01 -10.41
CA SER A 11 -16.37 -31.44 -10.19
C SER A 11 -16.75 -32.65 -11.06
N GLU A 12 -16.19 -32.76 -12.26
CA GLU A 12 -16.44 -33.89 -13.17
C GLU A 12 -15.76 -35.19 -12.72
N ALA A 13 -14.63 -35.07 -12.02
CA ALA A 13 -13.85 -36.22 -11.58
C ALA A 13 -14.44 -36.87 -10.34
N VAL A 14 -15.19 -36.16 -9.48
CA VAL A 14 -15.59 -36.65 -8.13
C VAL A 14 -16.24 -38.04 -8.09
N LYS A 15 -16.88 -38.48 -9.18
CA LYS A 15 -17.50 -39.81 -9.29
C LYS A 15 -16.47 -40.95 -9.34
N SER A 16 -15.23 -40.68 -9.75
CA SER A 16 -14.14 -41.65 -9.80
C SER A 16 -13.26 -41.64 -8.55
N PHE A 17 -13.50 -40.74 -7.60
CA PHE A 17 -12.72 -40.66 -6.36
C PHE A 17 -12.95 -41.89 -5.48
N GLN A 18 -11.85 -42.46 -4.96
CA GLN A 18 -11.86 -43.57 -4.02
C GLN A 18 -11.19 -43.12 -2.71
N ASN A 19 -11.78 -43.48 -1.57
CA ASN A 19 -11.32 -43.07 -0.24
C ASN A 19 -10.11 -43.87 0.26
N ASP A 20 -9.67 -44.89 -0.49
CA ASP A 20 -8.50 -45.72 -0.16
C ASP A 20 -7.17 -45.00 -0.41
N LYS A 21 -7.19 -43.83 -1.06
CA LYS A 21 -6.00 -43.04 -1.37
C LYS A 21 -5.44 -42.37 -0.11
N SER A 22 -4.13 -42.51 0.07
CA SER A 22 -3.38 -41.76 1.06
C SER A 22 -3.02 -40.36 0.54
N PRO A 23 -2.72 -39.40 1.43
CA PRO A 23 -2.23 -38.09 1.03
C PRO A 23 -0.97 -38.13 0.15
N LYS A 24 -0.13 -39.17 0.30
CA LYS A 24 1.06 -39.38 -0.52
C LYS A 24 0.73 -39.80 -1.95
N ASP A 25 -0.44 -40.39 -2.18
CA ASP A 25 -0.93 -40.81 -3.50
C ASP A 25 -1.58 -39.63 -4.26
N LEU A 26 -1.96 -38.59 -3.52
CA LEU A 26 -2.65 -37.41 -4.04
C LEU A 26 -1.90 -36.10 -3.72
N PRO A 27 -0.61 -35.99 -4.06
CA PRO A 27 0.12 -34.75 -3.89
C PRO A 27 -0.39 -33.68 -4.86
N TYR A 28 -0.27 -32.40 -4.49
CA TYR A 28 -0.68 -31.29 -5.36
C TYR A 28 -0.02 -31.34 -6.75
N GLN A 29 1.22 -31.81 -6.84
CA GLN A 29 2.02 -31.80 -8.08
C GLN A 29 1.46 -32.75 -9.14
N SER A 30 0.68 -33.77 -8.75
CA SER A 30 -0.03 -34.65 -9.68
C SER A 30 -1.49 -34.22 -9.88
N PHE A 31 -1.91 -33.04 -9.42
CA PHE A 31 -3.31 -32.61 -9.53
C PHE A 31 -3.80 -32.57 -10.98
N ALA A 32 -2.95 -32.15 -11.93
CA ALA A 32 -3.30 -32.08 -13.34
C ALA A 32 -3.59 -33.46 -13.98
N THR A 33 -3.04 -34.54 -13.41
CA THR A 33 -3.24 -35.90 -13.92
C THR A 33 -4.28 -36.66 -13.09
N ASN A 34 -4.22 -36.52 -11.77
CA ASN A 34 -5.06 -37.24 -10.83
C ASN A 34 -6.44 -36.58 -10.67
N ASN A 35 -6.58 -35.31 -11.06
CA ASN A 35 -7.78 -34.47 -10.87
C ASN A 35 -8.16 -34.22 -9.41
N PHE A 36 -7.36 -34.70 -8.47
CA PHE A 36 -7.53 -34.59 -7.03
C PHE A 36 -6.19 -34.35 -6.35
N TYR A 37 -6.21 -33.60 -5.26
CA TYR A 37 -5.11 -33.55 -4.31
C TYR A 37 -5.65 -33.44 -2.89
N MET A 38 -4.82 -33.81 -1.92
CA MET A 38 -5.13 -33.72 -0.50
C MET A 38 -4.27 -32.65 0.16
N THR A 39 -4.89 -31.82 0.98
CA THR A 39 -4.19 -30.73 1.68
C THR A 39 -4.82 -30.45 3.04
N LEU A 40 -4.28 -29.45 3.75
CA LEU A 40 -4.77 -28.95 5.03
C LEU A 40 -4.84 -30.06 6.09
N ASN A 41 -3.73 -30.81 6.21
CA ASN A 41 -3.48 -31.81 7.24
C ASN A 41 -3.47 -31.15 8.62
N VAL A 42 -4.61 -31.15 9.30
CA VAL A 42 -4.77 -30.51 10.61
C VAL A 42 -5.60 -31.39 11.54
N THR A 43 -5.56 -31.09 12.83
CA THR A 43 -6.38 -31.79 13.83
C THR A 43 -7.79 -31.23 13.89
N GLU A 44 -8.72 -31.99 14.47
CA GLU A 44 -10.11 -31.56 14.69
C GLU A 44 -10.23 -30.21 15.41
N SER A 45 -9.36 -29.94 16.38
CA SER A 45 -9.31 -28.67 17.10
C SER A 45 -9.06 -27.44 16.22
N SER A 46 -8.47 -27.62 15.02
CA SER A 46 -8.27 -26.54 14.06
C SER A 46 -9.56 -26.12 13.34
N TYR A 47 -10.61 -26.95 13.39
CA TYR A 47 -11.93 -26.67 12.81
C TYR A 47 -12.96 -26.41 13.92
N SER A 48 -12.79 -25.31 14.63
CA SER A 48 -13.77 -24.88 15.62
C SER A 48 -15.06 -24.44 14.92
N CYS A 49 -16.21 -24.90 15.44
CA CYS A 49 -17.49 -24.38 15.00
C CYS A 49 -17.59 -22.87 15.32
N PRO A 50 -18.16 -22.06 14.43
CA PRO A 50 -18.43 -20.66 14.71
C PRO A 50 -19.27 -20.53 16.00
N LYS A 51 -18.95 -19.55 16.85
CA LYS A 51 -19.70 -19.32 18.09
C LYS A 51 -21.02 -18.62 17.81
N ASP A 52 -20.99 -17.69 16.86
CA ASP A 52 -22.18 -16.97 16.39
C ASP A 52 -22.58 -17.47 15.00
N ILE A 53 -23.89 -17.53 14.73
CA ILE A 53 -24.43 -17.97 13.43
C ILE A 53 -23.99 -17.04 12.29
N ASN A 54 -23.66 -15.79 12.59
CA ASN A 54 -23.22 -14.81 11.61
C ASN A 54 -21.72 -14.89 11.29
N ASP A 55 -20.96 -15.68 12.05
CA ASP A 55 -19.53 -15.85 11.80
C ASP A 55 -19.31 -16.79 10.61
N ILE A 56 -18.59 -16.29 9.61
CA ILE A 56 -18.24 -17.06 8.42
C ILE A 56 -16.97 -17.87 8.72
N ALA A 57 -17.08 -19.20 8.73
CA ALA A 57 -15.91 -20.08 8.71
C ALA A 57 -15.29 -20.08 7.30
N VAL A 58 -14.07 -19.57 7.18
CA VAL A 58 -13.34 -19.52 5.90
C VAL A 58 -12.20 -20.52 5.92
N LEU A 59 -12.21 -21.43 4.94
CA LEU A 59 -11.09 -22.33 4.67
C LEU A 59 -10.38 -21.89 3.39
N ARG A 60 -9.10 -21.53 3.51
CA ARG A 60 -8.32 -21.04 2.37
C ARG A 60 -7.60 -22.18 1.67
N VAL A 61 -8.00 -22.45 0.43
CA VAL A 61 -7.33 -23.39 -0.47
C VAL A 61 -6.43 -22.62 -1.44
N GLY A 62 -5.25 -23.18 -1.74
CA GLY A 62 -4.31 -22.63 -2.70
C GLY A 62 -3.41 -21.50 -2.19
N SER A 63 -3.16 -21.41 -0.88
CA SER A 63 -2.34 -20.36 -0.29
C SER A 63 -0.84 -20.53 -0.50
N GLU A 64 -0.37 -21.70 -0.90
CA GLU A 64 1.04 -22.05 -0.96
C GLU A 64 1.56 -22.10 -2.40
N THR A 65 1.93 -20.95 -2.95
CA THR A 65 2.37 -20.83 -4.36
C THR A 65 3.65 -21.62 -4.67
N LYS A 66 4.46 -21.93 -3.66
CA LYS A 66 5.69 -22.73 -3.79
C LYS A 66 5.41 -24.21 -4.11
N CYS A 67 4.20 -24.73 -3.83
CA CYS A 67 3.84 -26.13 -4.07
C CYS A 67 4.08 -26.55 -5.52
N VAL A 68 3.91 -25.63 -6.47
CA VAL A 68 4.14 -25.89 -7.91
C VAL A 68 5.56 -26.40 -8.19
N LYS A 69 6.55 -26.00 -7.38
CA LYS A 69 7.96 -26.36 -7.57
C LYS A 69 8.49 -27.32 -6.50
N ASP A 70 7.75 -27.53 -5.42
CA ASP A 70 8.18 -28.32 -4.27
C ASP A 70 7.62 -29.75 -4.34
N LEU A 71 8.36 -30.65 -4.97
CA LEU A 71 7.96 -32.06 -5.16
C LEU A 71 8.05 -32.89 -3.87
N TRP A 72 8.66 -32.37 -2.81
CA TRP A 72 8.95 -33.14 -1.59
C TRP A 72 7.83 -33.03 -0.55
N ARG A 73 6.87 -32.14 -0.78
CA ARG A 73 5.78 -31.86 0.15
C ARG A 73 4.43 -32.35 -0.39
N PRO A 74 3.99 -33.56 -0.01
CA PRO A 74 2.75 -34.15 -0.52
C PRO A 74 1.49 -33.49 0.05
N ASP A 75 1.55 -32.82 1.20
CA ASP A 75 0.42 -32.18 1.89
C ASP A 75 0.19 -30.71 1.50
N CYS A 76 0.88 -30.24 0.48
CA CYS A 76 1.00 -28.84 0.12
C CYS A 76 -0.35 -28.24 -0.38
N ASN A 77 -0.70 -27.06 0.13
CA ASN A 77 -1.91 -26.31 -0.24
C ASN A 77 -1.71 -25.47 -1.51
N GLY A 78 -1.42 -26.16 -2.62
CA GLY A 78 -1.04 -25.53 -3.88
C GLY A 78 -2.19 -24.82 -4.61
N PRO A 79 -1.87 -23.80 -5.44
CA PRO A 79 -2.87 -22.96 -6.10
C PRO A 79 -3.70 -23.74 -7.12
N LEU A 80 -5.00 -23.52 -7.17
CA LEU A 80 -5.84 -24.17 -8.18
C LEU A 80 -5.51 -23.67 -9.60
N PRO A 81 -5.41 -24.56 -10.60
CA PRO A 81 -4.88 -24.24 -11.93
C PRO A 81 -5.82 -23.39 -12.81
N GLY A 82 -7.08 -23.21 -12.41
CA GLY A 82 -8.07 -22.50 -13.19
C GLY A 82 -9.32 -22.15 -12.38
N PRO A 83 -10.41 -21.72 -13.04
CA PRO A 83 -11.65 -21.35 -12.36
C PRO A 83 -12.46 -22.55 -11.85
N GLY A 84 -12.13 -23.78 -12.26
CA GLY A 84 -12.90 -24.98 -11.92
C GLY A 84 -14.02 -25.25 -12.94
N PRO A 85 -15.15 -25.85 -12.53
CA PRO A 85 -15.63 -25.94 -11.15
C PRO A 85 -14.97 -27.05 -10.31
N TYR A 86 -14.75 -26.77 -9.02
CA TYR A 86 -14.17 -27.69 -8.05
C TYR A 86 -15.20 -28.18 -7.04
N ARG A 87 -14.91 -29.30 -6.38
CA ARG A 87 -15.63 -29.76 -5.19
C ARG A 87 -14.64 -30.17 -4.12
N VAL A 88 -15.08 -30.08 -2.87
CA VAL A 88 -14.26 -30.47 -1.72
C VAL A 88 -14.99 -31.44 -0.81
N LYS A 89 -14.24 -32.26 -0.09
CA LYS A 89 -14.75 -33.10 1.01
C LYS A 89 -13.69 -33.24 2.09
N PHE A 90 -14.13 -33.49 3.31
CA PHE A 90 -13.25 -33.80 4.43
C PHE A 90 -13.10 -35.30 4.59
N LEU A 91 -11.87 -35.73 4.88
CA LEU A 91 -11.54 -37.08 5.32
C LEU A 91 -10.85 -37.00 6.68
N ALA A 92 -11.38 -37.70 7.68
CA ALA A 92 -10.70 -37.93 8.94
C ALA A 92 -9.96 -39.27 8.84
N MET A 93 -8.65 -39.26 9.04
CA MET A 93 -7.76 -40.39 8.82
C MET A 93 -6.89 -40.65 10.06
N ASN A 94 -6.64 -41.91 10.36
CA ASN A 94 -5.55 -42.32 11.24
C ASN A 94 -4.35 -42.82 10.42
N SER A 95 -3.38 -43.45 11.07
CA SER A 95 -2.19 -43.97 10.39
C SER A 95 -2.46 -45.12 9.41
N THR A 96 -3.64 -45.75 9.46
CA THR A 96 -3.94 -46.97 8.70
C THR A 96 -5.11 -46.81 7.71
N SER A 97 -6.03 -45.88 7.93
CA SER A 97 -7.28 -45.80 7.16
C SER A 97 -8.04 -44.47 7.33
N VAL A 98 -8.99 -44.24 6.41
CA VAL A 98 -10.06 -43.27 6.60
C VAL A 98 -11.04 -43.79 7.64
N ILE A 99 -11.31 -42.99 8.67
CA ILE A 99 -12.25 -43.32 9.75
C ILE A 99 -13.62 -42.69 9.47
N LYS A 100 -13.64 -41.46 8.94
CA LYS A 100 -14.88 -40.73 8.61
C LYS A 100 -14.70 -39.84 7.38
N GLU A 101 -15.81 -39.51 6.74
CA GLU A 101 -15.86 -38.62 5.60
C GLU A 101 -17.07 -37.67 5.67
N SER A 102 -16.94 -36.51 5.00
CA SER A 102 -18.09 -35.66 4.69
C SER A 102 -18.67 -36.00 3.32
N LYS A 103 -19.87 -35.51 3.05
CA LYS A 103 -20.37 -35.38 1.66
C LYS A 103 -19.46 -34.42 0.88
N TRP A 104 -19.44 -34.58 -0.43
CA TRP A 104 -18.89 -33.57 -1.33
C TRP A 104 -19.69 -32.28 -1.23
N SER A 105 -19.00 -31.14 -1.36
CA SER A 105 -19.64 -29.84 -1.52
C SER A 105 -20.41 -29.74 -2.85
N ASP A 106 -21.26 -28.73 -2.94
CA ASP A 106 -21.73 -28.24 -4.23
C ASP A 106 -20.55 -27.77 -5.10
N PRO A 107 -20.70 -27.70 -6.44
CA PRO A 107 -19.67 -27.17 -7.32
C PRO A 107 -19.30 -25.72 -6.98
N ILE A 108 -18.00 -25.43 -6.92
CA ILE A 108 -17.43 -24.14 -6.60
C ILE A 108 -16.66 -23.63 -7.81
N THR A 109 -17.09 -22.52 -8.39
CA THR A 109 -16.35 -21.81 -9.45
C THR A 109 -15.58 -20.66 -8.84
N LEU A 110 -14.27 -20.59 -9.08
CA LEU A 110 -13.43 -19.50 -8.57
C LEU A 110 -13.68 -18.22 -9.36
N ILE A 111 -13.74 -17.12 -8.62
CA ILE A 111 -13.78 -15.79 -9.22
C ILE A 111 -12.43 -15.52 -9.89
N GLN A 112 -12.45 -15.23 -11.18
CA GLN A 112 -11.25 -14.85 -11.91
C GLN A 112 -10.97 -13.36 -11.75
N GLY A 113 -9.69 -13.03 -11.53
CA GLY A 113 -9.23 -11.65 -11.65
C GLY A 113 -9.44 -11.13 -13.08
N LYS A 114 -9.77 -9.85 -13.22
CA LYS A 114 -9.76 -9.21 -14.55
C LYS A 114 -8.33 -9.24 -15.11
N ASN A 115 -8.21 -9.54 -16.40
CA ASN A 115 -6.91 -9.46 -17.07
C ASN A 115 -6.35 -8.03 -16.88
N PRO A 116 -5.16 -7.88 -16.28
CA PRO A 116 -4.55 -6.56 -16.04
C PRO A 116 -4.42 -5.72 -17.31
N ASP A 117 -4.16 -6.35 -18.46
CA ASP A 117 -4.02 -5.67 -19.76
C ASP A 117 -5.35 -5.10 -20.29
N LYS A 118 -6.48 -5.60 -19.76
CA LYS A 118 -7.83 -5.12 -20.07
C LYS A 118 -8.38 -4.17 -19.00
N ILE A 119 -7.62 -3.91 -17.93
CA ILE A 119 -7.98 -2.91 -16.95
C ILE A 119 -7.70 -1.55 -17.58
N VAL A 120 -8.74 -0.93 -18.13
CA VAL A 120 -8.71 0.51 -18.40
C VAL A 120 -8.62 1.20 -17.05
N VAL A 121 -7.40 1.59 -16.67
CA VAL A 121 -7.16 2.43 -15.51
C VAL A 121 -7.72 3.80 -15.86
N GLN A 122 -9.03 3.99 -15.72
CA GLN A 122 -9.56 5.34 -15.73
C GLN A 122 -8.89 6.04 -14.54
N PRO A 123 -8.15 7.14 -14.78
CA PRO A 123 -7.60 7.90 -13.67
C PRO A 123 -8.78 8.24 -12.77
N ARG A 124 -8.73 7.74 -11.54
CA ARG A 124 -9.75 7.94 -10.51
C ARG A 124 -10.10 9.43 -10.54
N ARG A 125 -11.30 9.76 -11.00
CA ARG A 125 -11.80 11.12 -11.15
C ARG A 125 -11.55 11.83 -9.82
N ARG A 126 -10.47 12.61 -9.76
CA ARG A 126 -10.15 13.44 -8.61
C ARG A 126 -11.37 14.32 -8.42
N ARG A 127 -12.03 14.24 -7.25
CA ARG A 127 -13.20 15.08 -6.95
C ARG A 127 -12.85 16.51 -7.35
N ILE A 128 -13.60 17.03 -8.30
CA ILE A 128 -13.42 18.35 -8.91
C ILE A 128 -13.68 19.49 -7.87
N GLU A 129 -14.14 19.13 -6.67
CA GLU A 129 -14.53 20.06 -5.61
C GLU A 129 -13.37 20.60 -4.76
N THR A 130 -12.13 20.07 -4.86
CA THR A 130 -10.99 20.57 -4.06
C THR A 130 -10.20 21.69 -4.73
N SER A 131 -10.52 22.05 -5.98
CA SER A 131 -9.80 23.13 -6.68
C SER A 131 -10.26 24.52 -6.24
N ILE A 132 -11.56 24.70 -6.00
CA ILE A 132 -12.15 26.04 -5.73
C ILE A 132 -11.72 26.56 -4.35
N ILE A 133 -11.78 25.72 -3.32
CA ILE A 133 -11.43 26.10 -1.95
C ILE A 133 -9.95 26.52 -1.86
N VAL A 134 -9.05 25.77 -2.51
CA VAL A 134 -7.61 26.10 -2.52
C VAL A 134 -7.36 27.44 -3.24
N THR A 135 -8.05 27.70 -4.36
CA THR A 135 -7.92 28.99 -5.05
C THR A 135 -8.42 30.17 -4.22
N ILE A 136 -9.57 30.04 -3.54
CA ILE A 136 -10.12 31.09 -2.69
C ILE A 136 -9.19 31.36 -1.50
N LEU A 137 -8.73 30.31 -0.80
CA LEU A 137 -7.81 30.44 0.32
C LEU A 137 -6.47 31.08 -0.11
N SER A 138 -5.97 30.72 -1.30
CA SER A 138 -4.75 31.30 -1.84
C SER A 138 -4.89 32.80 -2.12
N ILE A 139 -6.02 33.23 -2.69
CA ILE A 139 -6.29 34.65 -2.98
C ILE A 139 -6.44 35.44 -1.68
N LEU A 140 -7.23 34.94 -0.72
CA LEU A 140 -7.44 35.60 0.57
C LEU A 140 -6.13 35.73 1.36
N SER A 141 -5.28 34.71 1.33
CA SER A 141 -3.96 34.73 1.97
C SER A 141 -3.04 35.80 1.35
N ALA A 142 -3.02 35.92 0.01
CA ALA A 142 -2.25 36.94 -0.67
C ALA A 142 -2.70 38.37 -0.33
N ILE A 143 -4.02 38.61 -0.27
CA ILE A 143 -4.59 39.90 0.12
C ILE A 143 -4.23 40.24 1.56
N LEU A 144 -4.36 39.29 2.48
CA LEU A 144 -4.01 39.46 3.88
C LEU A 144 -2.52 39.82 4.04
N LEU A 145 -1.64 39.10 3.34
CA LEU A 145 -0.20 39.35 3.38
C LEU A 145 0.14 40.76 2.86
N ALA A 146 -0.47 41.19 1.75
CA ALA A 146 -0.27 42.53 1.20
C ALA A 146 -0.74 43.63 2.17
N ALA A 147 -1.88 43.44 2.83
CA ALA A 147 -2.39 44.39 3.82
C ALA A 147 -1.48 44.48 5.05
N LEU A 148 -0.95 43.35 5.53
CA LEU A 148 0.02 43.33 6.62
C LEU A 148 1.29 44.07 6.24
N ILE A 149 1.86 43.80 5.05
CA ILE A 149 3.05 44.50 4.54
C ILE A 149 2.80 46.01 4.45
N ALA A 150 1.68 46.44 3.88
CA ALA A 150 1.32 47.85 3.79
C ALA A 150 1.21 48.51 5.18
N THR A 151 0.63 47.81 6.15
CA THR A 151 0.52 48.28 7.54
C THR A 151 1.90 48.41 8.19
N PHE A 152 2.80 47.45 7.99
CA PHE A 152 4.17 47.51 8.48
C PHE A 152 4.94 48.70 7.89
N ILE A 153 4.83 48.92 6.58
CA ILE A 153 5.46 50.06 5.90
C ILE A 153 4.90 51.38 6.45
N TYR A 154 3.58 51.52 6.53
CA TYR A 154 2.93 52.73 7.04
C TYR A 154 3.31 53.02 8.49
N ASN A 155 3.34 52.01 9.36
CA ASN A 155 3.71 52.18 10.75
C ASN A 155 5.20 52.53 10.91
N TYR A 156 6.07 51.92 10.10
CA TYR A 156 7.50 52.26 10.11
C TYR A 156 7.74 53.69 9.62
N SER A 157 7.06 54.12 8.55
CA SER A 157 7.10 55.51 8.07
C SER A 157 6.59 56.49 9.13
N ASN A 158 5.49 56.18 9.83
CA ASN A 158 4.98 57.02 10.93
C ASN A 158 5.92 57.11 12.14
N ILE A 159 6.74 56.08 12.39
CA ILE A 159 7.76 56.10 13.45
C ILE A 159 8.95 56.97 13.03
N CYS A 160 9.31 56.98 11.74
CA CYS A 160 10.36 57.82 11.18
C CYS A 160 9.95 59.29 11.01
N ASP A 161 8.65 59.59 10.90
CA ASP A 161 8.11 60.95 10.74
C ASP A 161 7.71 61.64 12.06
N LYS A 162 7.97 61.04 13.24
CA LYS A 162 7.78 61.76 14.51
C LYS A 162 8.80 62.91 14.60
N PRO A 163 8.38 64.19 14.71
CA PRO A 163 9.31 65.28 14.91
C PRO A 163 10.03 65.10 16.25
N ARG A 164 11.37 65.12 16.19
CA ARG A 164 12.27 65.18 17.34
C ARG A 164 11.88 66.40 18.17
N SER A 165 11.29 66.17 19.35
CA SER A 165 11.02 67.20 20.35
C SER A 165 12.29 68.04 20.56
N THR A 166 12.25 69.29 20.11
CA THR A 166 13.30 70.29 20.30
C THR A 166 13.33 70.70 21.76
N ASN A 167 14.23 70.08 22.54
CA ASN A 167 14.81 70.65 23.74
C ASN A 167 16.21 70.05 23.90
N PHE A 168 17.20 70.66 23.25
CA PHE A 168 18.62 70.41 23.54
C PHE A 168 19.28 71.77 23.81
N PRO A 169 19.95 71.94 24.97
CA PRO A 169 20.96 72.97 25.13
C PRO A 169 22.18 72.60 24.27
N GLU A 170 22.75 73.64 23.67
CA GLU A 170 23.99 73.72 22.91
C GLU A 170 25.13 72.85 23.48
N MET A 171 25.76 72.03 22.63
CA MET A 171 27.04 71.38 22.94
C MET A 171 27.87 71.16 21.67
N GLN A 172 29.16 71.53 21.81
CA GLN A 172 30.18 71.86 20.81
C GLN A 172 30.48 70.82 19.72
N ASP A 173 30.87 71.36 18.55
CA ASP A 173 31.27 70.71 17.31
C ASP A 173 32.67 70.05 17.40
N PRO A 174 32.82 68.73 17.15
CA PRO A 174 34.12 68.08 17.07
C PRO A 174 34.78 68.28 15.68
N THR A 175 35.94 68.94 15.69
CA THR A 175 36.84 69.22 14.57
C THR A 175 37.14 68.00 13.70
N ILE A 176 36.74 68.07 12.43
CA ILE A 176 37.04 67.05 11.40
C ILE A 176 38.42 67.34 10.79
N VAL A 177 39.39 66.45 11.03
CA VAL A 177 40.71 66.47 10.39
C VAL A 177 40.62 65.80 9.01
N ARG A 178 40.93 66.53 7.95
CA ARG A 178 40.97 66.03 6.55
C ARG A 178 42.41 65.73 6.14
N TYR A 179 42.67 64.51 5.68
CA TYR A 179 43.93 64.13 5.04
C TYR A 179 43.78 64.21 3.52
N THR A 180 44.72 64.90 2.87
CA THR A 180 44.76 65.09 1.42
C THR A 180 45.84 64.17 0.84
N THR A 181 45.49 63.33 -0.13
CA THR A 181 46.46 62.46 -0.84
C THR A 181 47.07 63.23 -2.01
N HIS A 182 48.40 63.28 -2.09
CA HIS A 182 49.12 63.87 -3.22
C HIS A 182 49.23 62.84 -4.36
N GLN A 183 48.58 63.10 -5.50
CA GLN A 183 48.85 62.39 -6.75
C GLN A 183 50.08 62.99 -7.44
N ILE A 184 51.05 62.13 -7.75
CA ILE A 184 52.22 62.43 -8.59
C ILE A 184 51.80 62.19 -10.05
N TYR A 185 51.95 63.21 -10.91
CA TYR A 185 51.84 63.07 -12.36
C TYR A 185 53.24 63.19 -12.98
N ASP A 186 53.70 62.14 -13.63
CA ASP A 186 54.81 62.21 -14.58
C ASP A 186 54.26 62.72 -15.92
N GLN A 187 54.77 63.86 -16.39
CA GLN A 187 54.67 64.29 -17.79
C GLN A 187 55.98 64.95 -18.25
N LEU A 188 56.58 64.34 -19.26
CA LEU A 188 57.56 64.88 -20.23
C LEU A 188 57.17 64.25 -21.58
N PRO A 189 57.54 64.78 -22.77
CA PRO A 189 58.17 66.06 -23.12
C PRO A 189 57.42 66.83 -24.25
N ASN A 190 57.79 68.08 -24.54
CA ASN A 190 58.12 68.49 -25.93
C ASN A 190 58.74 69.89 -26.07
N ARG A 191 59.63 69.96 -27.07
CA ARG A 191 60.51 71.05 -27.52
C ARG A 191 59.78 72.27 -28.09
N LEU A 192 60.40 73.44 -27.94
CA LEU A 192 61.02 74.23 -29.02
C LEU A 192 62.10 75.15 -28.44
#